data_AF-A0A8T6VPD7-F1
#
_entry.id   AF-A0A8T6VPD7-F1
#
_cell.length_a   1.000
_cell.length_b   1.000
_cell.length_c   1.000
_cell.angle_alpha   90.00
_cell.angle_beta   90.00
_cell.angle_gamma   90.00
#
_symmetry.space_group_name_H-M   'P 1'
#
loop_
_entity.id
_entity.type
_entity.pdbx_description
1 polymer ?
#
loop_
_entity_poly.entity_id
_entity_poly.type
_entity_poly.pdbx_seq_one_letter_code
_entity_poly.pdbx_strand_id
1 'polypeptide(L)' 'MWLPQSLITKCISHELAFCQFQDQLKGQLYAGVDLGKHQDPSVVAVVNRKDEGLQLV' A
#
# COMPACT_ATOMS: atom_id res chain seq x y z
N MET A 1 19.43 4.18 9.48
CA MET A 1 18.16 4.09 8.72
C MET A 1 18.32 3.00 7.67
N TRP A 2 17.40 2.03 7.58
CA TRP A 2 17.55 0.87 6.68
C TRP A 2 17.24 1.19 5.21
N LEU A 3 16.56 2.31 4.93
CA LEU A 3 16.30 2.83 3.60
C LEU A 3 16.87 4.25 3.48
N PRO A 4 17.57 4.59 2.37
CA PRO A 4 17.98 5.96 2.10
C PRO A 4 16.78 6.90 2.02
N GLN A 5 16.88 8.07 2.66
CA GLN A 5 15.81 9.08 2.63
C GLN A 5 15.43 9.50 1.21
N SER A 6 16.41 9.55 0.30
CA SER A 6 16.19 9.83 -1.12
C SER A 6 15.30 8.81 -1.82
N LEU A 7 15.29 7.54 -1.40
CA LEU A 7 14.36 6.54 -1.93
C LEU A 7 12.97 6.72 -1.32
N ILE A 8 12.88 6.97 -0.02
CA ILE A 8 11.60 7.21 0.68
C ILE A 8 10.86 8.38 0.02
N THR A 9 11.55 9.51 -0.20
CA THR A 9 10.93 10.70 -0.81
C THR A 9 10.43 10.45 -2.23
N LYS A 10 11.10 9.60 -3.02
CA LYS A 10 10.65 9.24 -4.38
C LYS A 10 9.40 8.38 -4.40
N CYS A 11 9.09 7.69 -3.29
CA CYS A 11 7.92 6.82 -3.17
C CYS A 11 6.68 7.53 -2.62
N ILE A 12 6.77 8.82 -2.26
CA ILE A 12 5.62 9.58 -1.78
C ILE A 12 4.68 9.87 -2.95
N SER A 13 3.44 9.40 -2.87
CA SER A 13 2.38 9.73 -3.81
C SER A 13 1.33 10.58 -3.12
N HIS A 14 1.07 11.78 -3.64
CA HIS A 14 0.02 12.67 -3.13
C HIS A 14 -1.40 12.24 -3.56
N GLU A 15 -1.50 11.34 -4.52
CA GLU A 15 -2.77 10.84 -5.05
C GLU A 15 -3.27 9.59 -4.30
N LEU A 16 -2.42 8.99 -3.45
CA LEU A 16 -2.78 7.80 -2.70
C LEU A 16 -3.71 8.16 -1.53
N ALA A 17 -4.84 7.49 -1.48
CA ALA A 17 -5.83 7.63 -0.42
C ALA A 17 -6.28 6.24 0.05
N PHE A 18 -6.88 6.16 1.24
CA PHE A 18 -7.47 4.92 1.71
C PHE A 18 -8.67 4.53 0.83
N CYS A 19 -8.66 3.28 0.36
CA CYS A 19 -9.84 2.66 -0.21
C CYS A 19 -11.00 2.68 0.79
N GLN A 20 -12.19 2.97 0.29
CA GLN A 20 -13.44 2.84 1.03
C GLN A 20 -13.91 1.40 1.04
N PHE A 21 -14.73 1.05 2.02
CA PHE A 21 -15.24 -0.31 2.16
C PHE A 21 -16.01 -0.80 0.93
N GLN A 22 -16.74 0.10 0.25
CA GLN A 22 -17.49 -0.23 -0.96
C GLN A 22 -16.65 -0.31 -2.24
N ASP A 23 -15.36 0.01 -2.19
CA ASP A 23 -14.52 0.02 -3.39
C ASP A 23 -14.29 -1.39 -3.91
N GLN A 24 -14.49 -1.57 -5.22
CA GLN A 24 -14.24 -2.83 -5.91
C GLN A 24 -12.99 -2.71 -6.78
N LEU A 25 -11.84 -2.91 -6.16
CA LEU A 25 -10.56 -2.91 -6.86
C LEU A 25 -10.50 -4.05 -7.89
N LYS A 26 -9.99 -3.74 -9.10
CA LYS A 26 -9.82 -4.70 -10.19
C LYS A 26 -8.36 -4.73 -10.64
N GLY A 27 -7.88 -5.91 -11.02
CA GLY A 27 -6.53 -6.11 -11.53
C GLY A 27 -5.88 -7.36 -10.96
N GLN A 28 -4.56 -7.44 -11.08
CA GLN A 28 -3.78 -8.50 -10.46
C GLN A 28 -3.29 -8.00 -9.10
N LEU A 29 -4.13 -8.23 -8.09
CA LEU A 29 -3.97 -7.67 -6.75
C LEU A 29 -3.21 -8.63 -5.83
N TYR A 30 -2.35 -8.06 -5.00
CA TYR A 30 -1.68 -8.76 -3.91
C TYR A 30 -1.92 -7.96 -2.63
N ALA A 31 -2.26 -8.65 -1.54
CA ALA A 31 -2.52 -8.04 -0.26
C ALA A 31 -1.47 -8.49 0.77
N GLY A 32 -0.89 -7.53 1.47
CA GLY A 32 -0.15 -7.75 2.71
C GLY A 32 -1.00 -7.31 3.89
N VAL A 33 -1.01 -8.10 4.96
CA VAL A 33 -1.75 -7.81 6.18
C VAL A 33 -0.78 -7.79 7.35
N ASP A 34 -0.82 -6.71 8.14
CA ASP A 34 -0.19 -6.63 9.44
C ASP A 34 -1.28 -6.54 10.51
N LEU A 35 -1.32 -7.53 11.40
CA LEU A 35 -2.32 -7.61 12.45
C LEU A 35 -1.74 -6.98 13.72
N GLY A 36 -2.08 -5.71 13.91
CA GLY A 36 -1.75 -4.96 15.11
C GLY A 36 -2.25 -5.65 16.39
N LYS A 37 -1.56 -5.41 17.50
CA LYS A 37 -1.88 -5.98 18.82
C LYS A 37 -2.51 -4.93 19.70
N HIS A 38 -3.34 -5.33 20.67
CA HIS A 38 -3.88 -4.53 21.79
C HIS A 38 -4.42 -3.12 21.47
N GLN A 39 -3.56 -2.18 21.09
CA GLN A 39 -3.89 -0.79 20.77
C GLN A 39 -3.44 -0.38 19.35
N ASP A 40 -2.57 -1.17 18.71
CA ASP A 40 -2.07 -0.90 17.37
C ASP A 40 -3.11 -1.28 16.31
N PRO A 41 -3.34 -0.43 15.30
CA PRO A 41 -4.26 -0.75 14.22
C PRO A 41 -3.75 -1.93 13.40
N SER A 42 -4.67 -2.79 12.96
CA SER A 42 -4.38 -3.72 11.87
C SER A 42 -4.41 -2.97 10.54
N VAL A 43 -3.47 -3.27 9.65
CA VAL A 43 -3.31 -2.60 8.36
C VAL A 43 -3.37 -3.64 7.24
N VAL A 44 -4.08 -3.29 6.18
CA VAL A 44 -4.05 -4.01 4.91
C VAL A 44 -3.45 -3.08 3.87
N ALA A 45 -2.40 -3.54 3.18
CA ALA A 45 -1.83 -2.86 2.03
C ALA A 45 -2.10 -3.70 0.79
N VAL A 46 -2.71 -3.09 -0.23
CA VAL A 46 -3.02 -3.76 -1.50
C VAL A 46 -2.15 -3.16 -2.59
N VAL A 47 -1.42 -3.99 -3.32
CA VAL A 47 -0.69 -3.56 -4.53
C VAL A 47 -1.33 -4.19 -5.76
N ASN A 48 -1.46 -3.38 -6.82
CA ASN A 48 -1.85 -3.86 -8.13
C ASN A 48 -0.60 -4.03 -8.99
N ARG A 49 -0.46 -5.21 -9.62
CA ARG A 49 0.57 -5.44 -10.61
C ARG A 49 0.14 -4.85 -11.94
N LYS A 50 0.91 -3.88 -12.41
CA LYS A 50 0.87 -3.33 -13.77
C LYS A 50 2.06 -3.87 -14.55
N ASP A 51 2.07 -3.69 -15.87
CA ASP A 51 3.04 -4.33 -16.78
C ASP A 51 4.50 -4.21 -16.31
N GLU A 52 4.88 -3.04 -15.81
CA GLU A 52 6.28 -2.71 -15.45
C GLU A 52 6.55 -2.67 -13.93
N GLY A 53 5.56 -2.99 -13.07
CA GLY A 53 5.79 -2.92 -11.63
C GLY A 53 4.58 -3.12 -10.74
N LEU A 54 4.80 -2.87 -9.44
CA LEU A 54 3.78 -2.91 -8.41
C LEU A 54 3.45 -1.49 -7.97
N GLN A 55 2.16 -1.17 -7.90
CA GLN A 55 1.67 0.11 -7.41
C GLN A 55 0.74 -0.12 -6.22
N LEU A 56 0.95 0.60 -5.13
CA LEU A 56 0.03 0.63 -3.99
C LEU A 56 -1.28 1.31 -4.42
N VAL A 57 -2.42 0.70 -4.06
CA VAL A 57 -3.77 1.17 -4.41
C VAL A 57 -4.64 1.36 -3.18
#